data_AF-A0A816FDK2-F1
#
_entry.id   AF-A0A816FDK2-F1
#
_cell.length_a   1.000
_cell.length_b   1.000
_cell.length_c   1.000
_cell.angle_alpha   90.00
_cell.angle_beta   90.00
_cell.angle_gamma   90.00
#
_symmetry.space_group_name_H-M   'P 1'
#
loop_
_entity.id
_entity.type
_entity.pdbx_description
1 polymer ?
#
loop_
_entity_poly.entity_id
_entity_poly.type
_entity_poly.pdbx_seq_one_letter_code
_entity_poly.pdbx_strand_id
1 'polypeptide(L)'
;MGARSSRQSYQQWDLNELSRQTGIPVDQVHQLHQQFMKAAGRDGQLDQREFMNFYSRFPGAQQQDPRYMQQQIPRIYRTFDRDNSGTLSFDEFLSAV
;
A
#
# COMPACT_ATOMS: atom_id res chain seq x y z
N MET A 1 -12.70 28.22 -22.54
CA MET A 1 -13.84 27.70 -21.78
C MET A 1 -13.87 26.19 -22.04
N GLY A 2 -13.51 25.27 -21.14
CA GLY A 2 -13.71 25.22 -19.71
C GLY A 2 -14.67 24.06 -19.42
N ALA A 3 -14.14 22.84 -19.23
CA ALA A 3 -14.72 21.71 -18.48
C ALA A 3 -14.06 20.37 -18.86
N ARG A 4 -12.93 20.06 -18.21
CA ARG A 4 -12.47 18.67 -18.02
C ARG A 4 -12.42 18.38 -16.51
N SER A 5 -13.53 18.61 -15.83
CA SER A 5 -13.79 18.03 -14.51
C SER A 5 -14.05 16.53 -14.77
N SER A 6 -13.41 15.54 -14.18
CA SER A 6 -12.72 15.46 -12.89
C SER A 6 -12.08 14.07 -12.84
N ARG A 7 -10.76 13.96 -13.00
CA ARG A 7 -9.96 12.79 -12.57
C ARG A 7 -8.58 13.25 -12.13
N GLN A 8 -8.54 14.28 -11.28
CA GLN A 8 -7.39 14.44 -10.41
C GLN A 8 -7.42 13.29 -9.39
N SER A 9 -6.22 12.84 -9.02
CA SER A 9 -5.88 11.92 -7.90
C SER A 9 -5.24 10.57 -8.23
N TYR A 10 -4.71 10.36 -9.45
CA TYR A 10 -3.75 9.26 -9.72
C TYR A 10 -2.40 9.74 -10.31
N GLN A 11 -2.23 11.05 -10.54
CA GLN A 11 -1.09 11.61 -11.29
C GLN A 11 0.16 11.95 -10.46
N GLN A 12 0.18 11.67 -9.15
CA GLN A 12 1.40 11.92 -8.35
C GLN A 12 2.35 10.72 -8.31
N TRP A 13 1.87 9.51 -8.59
CA TRP A 13 2.66 8.29 -8.47
C TRP A 13 3.05 7.79 -9.87
N ASP A 14 4.32 7.95 -10.23
CA ASP A 14 4.84 7.45 -11.50
C ASP A 14 4.97 5.93 -11.41
N LEU A 15 3.99 5.20 -11.96
CA LEU A 15 3.93 3.74 -11.90
C LEU A 15 5.17 3.08 -12.51
N ASN A 16 5.81 3.70 -13.52
CA ASN A 16 7.06 3.18 -14.07
C ASN A 16 8.20 3.32 -13.08
N GLU A 17 8.27 4.45 -12.37
CA GLU A 17 9.26 4.65 -11.32
C GLU A 17 9.05 3.65 -10.17
N LEU A 18 7.82 3.44 -9.74
CA LEU A 18 7.47 2.45 -8.72
C LEU A 18 7.80 1.03 -9.12
N SER A 19 7.56 0.68 -10.39
CA SER A 19 7.96 -0.61 -10.95
C SER A 19 9.48 -0.80 -10.91
N ARG A 20 10.23 0.27 -11.17
CA ARG A 20 11.70 0.24 -11.12
C ARG A 20 12.26 0.21 -9.70
N GLN A 21 11.62 0.86 -8.74
CA GLN A 21 12.04 0.90 -7.34
C GLN A 21 11.79 -0.44 -6.65
N THR A 22 10.60 -1.01 -6.83
CA THR A 22 10.17 -2.26 -6.17
C THR A 22 10.56 -3.53 -6.94
N GLY A 23 10.96 -3.40 -8.21
CA GLY A 23 11.19 -4.54 -9.11
C GLY A 23 9.90 -5.26 -9.53
N ILE A 24 8.73 -4.78 -9.11
CA ILE A 24 7.42 -5.31 -9.44
C ILE A 24 7.00 -4.78 -10.82
N PRO A 25 6.44 -5.58 -11.74
CA PRO A 25 5.97 -5.09 -13.03
C PRO A 25 4.85 -4.04 -12.88
N VAL A 26 4.85 -3.03 -13.76
CA VAL A 26 3.94 -1.87 -13.69
C VAL A 26 2.46 -2.25 -13.58
N ASP A 27 2.05 -3.34 -14.23
CA ASP A 27 0.68 -3.85 -14.19
C ASP A 27 0.29 -4.33 -12.78
N GLN A 28 1.23 -4.99 -12.11
CA GLN A 28 1.06 -5.46 -10.74
C GLN A 28 1.15 -4.31 -9.73
N VAL A 29 2.00 -3.31 -9.96
CA VAL A 29 2.01 -2.06 -9.19
C VAL A 29 0.66 -1.34 -9.31
N HIS A 30 0.06 -1.31 -10.51
CA HIS A 30 -1.25 -0.70 -10.71
C HIS A 30 -2.34 -1.44 -9.93
N GLN A 31 -2.37 -2.77 -9.98
CA GLN A 31 -3.26 -3.59 -9.16
C GLN A 31 -3.06 -3.34 -7.66
N LEU A 32 -1.80 -3.26 -7.24
CA LEU A 32 -1.42 -3.03 -5.85
C LEU A 32 -1.91 -1.66 -5.36
N HIS A 33 -1.70 -0.61 -6.15
CA HIS A 33 -2.17 0.73 -5.84
C HIS A 33 -3.70 0.79 -5.76
N GLN A 34 -4.42 0.10 -6.66
CA GLN A 34 -5.88 0.03 -6.58
C GLN A 34 -6.37 -0.71 -5.32
N GLN A 35 -5.73 -1.82 -4.96
CA GLN A 35 -6.06 -2.55 -3.74
C GLN A 35 -5.72 -1.72 -2.49
N PHE A 36 -4.59 -1.01 -2.50
CA PHE A 36 -4.17 -0.11 -1.44
C PHE A 36 -5.20 1.01 -1.24
N MET A 37 -5.54 1.75 -2.29
CA MET A 37 -6.56 2.81 -2.23
C MET A 37 -7.91 2.29 -1.75
N LYS A 38 -8.27 1.06 -2.14
CA LYS A 38 -9.52 0.44 -1.70
C LYS A 38 -9.50 0.07 -0.21
N ALA A 39 -8.34 -0.32 0.31
CA ALA A 39 -8.15 -0.64 1.72
C ALA A 39 -7.97 0.61 2.59
N ALA A 40 -7.28 1.64 2.10
CA ALA A 40 -6.99 2.91 2.79
C ALA A 40 -8.15 3.91 2.83
N GLY A 41 -9.27 3.58 2.16
CA GLY A 41 -10.49 4.37 2.20
C GLY A 41 -10.32 5.82 1.71
N ARG A 42 -10.79 6.77 2.51
CA ARG A 42 -10.82 8.21 2.17
C ARG A 42 -9.55 8.96 2.57
N ASP A 43 -8.84 8.48 3.58
CA ASP A 43 -7.66 9.13 4.13
C ASP A 43 -6.40 8.79 3.34
N GLY A 44 -6.43 7.74 2.52
CA GLY A 44 -5.31 7.35 1.66
C GLY A 44 -4.13 6.78 2.44
N GLN A 45 -4.35 6.41 3.70
CA GLN A 45 -3.39 5.76 4.59
C GLN A 45 -3.98 4.45 5.09
N LEU A 46 -3.14 3.41 5.23
CA LEU A 46 -3.56 2.12 5.76
C LEU A 46 -3.26 2.05 7.25
N ASP A 47 -4.27 1.83 8.09
CA ASP A 47 -4.04 1.49 9.49
C ASP A 47 -3.52 0.05 9.64
N GLN A 48 -3.02 -0.31 10.83
CA GLN A 48 -2.47 -1.65 11.09
C GLN A 48 -3.45 -2.79 10.75
N ARG A 49 -4.75 -2.61 10.97
CA ARG A 49 -5.80 -3.59 10.66
C ARG A 49 -6.07 -3.67 9.17
N GLU A 50 -6.18 -2.53 8.49
CA GLU A 50 -6.34 -2.45 7.04
C GLU A 50 -5.14 -3.07 6.32
N PHE A 51 -3.92 -2.77 6.78
CA PHE A 51 -2.70 -3.37 6.28
C PHE A 51 -2.70 -4.88 6.45
N MET A 52 -3.12 -5.40 7.61
CA MET A 52 -3.21 -6.85 7.82
C MET A 52 -4.19 -7.51 6.83
N ASN A 53 -5.35 -6.89 6.59
CA ASN A 53 -6.35 -7.41 5.67
C ASN A 53 -5.88 -7.32 4.20
N PHE A 54 -5.17 -6.23 3.86
CA PHE A 54 -4.53 -6.04 2.56
C PHE A 54 -3.41 -7.07 2.34
N TYR A 55 -2.53 -7.24 3.32
CA TYR A 55 -1.39 -8.16 3.25
C TYR A 55 -1.87 -9.62 3.18
N SER A 56 -2.96 -9.99 3.84
CA SER A 56 -3.56 -11.33 3.73
C SER A 56 -3.98 -11.70 2.29
N ARG A 57 -4.31 -10.70 1.46
CA ARG A 57 -4.66 -10.90 0.04
C ARG A 57 -3.44 -11.03 -0.86
N PHE A 58 -2.24 -10.78 -0.34
CA PHE A 58 -1.01 -10.87 -1.09
C PHE A 58 -0.60 -12.35 -1.27
N PRO A 59 -0.25 -12.77 -2.50
CA PRO A 59 0.19 -14.14 -2.74
C PRO A 59 1.48 -14.41 -1.96
N GLY A 60 1.42 -15.32 -0.99
CA GLY A 60 2.50 -15.63 -0.03
C GLY A 60 2.12 -15.41 1.43
N ALA A 61 1.18 -14.51 1.69
CA ALA A 61 0.66 -14.22 3.01
C ALA A 61 -0.34 -15.30 3.48
N GLN A 62 -1.12 -15.83 2.56
CA GLN A 62 -2.17 -16.83 2.81
C GLN A 62 -1.66 -18.18 3.36
N GLN A 63 -0.36 -18.46 3.27
CA GLN A 63 0.27 -19.66 3.84
C GLN A 63 0.67 -19.50 5.32
N GLN A 64 0.57 -18.29 5.85
CA GLN A 64 0.99 -17.97 7.22
C GLN A 64 -0.20 -17.99 8.17
N ASP A 65 0.02 -18.48 9.39
CA ASP A 65 -1.02 -18.53 10.41
C ASP A 65 -1.49 -17.10 10.76
N PRO A 66 -2.80 -16.80 10.81
CA PRO A 66 -3.29 -15.45 11.09
C PRO A 66 -2.85 -14.93 12.46
N ARG A 67 -2.55 -15.81 13.42
CA ARG A 67 -1.97 -15.43 14.71
C ARG A 67 -0.51 -15.02 14.58
N TYR A 68 0.25 -15.72 13.75
CA TYR A 68 1.64 -15.37 13.44
C TYR A 68 1.70 -14.01 12.74
N MET A 69 0.82 -13.79 11.76
CA MET A 69 0.69 -12.49 11.10
C MET A 69 0.39 -11.36 12.08
N GLN A 70 -0.57 -11.52 13.00
CA GLN A 70 -0.86 -10.49 14.01
C GLN A 70 0.35 -10.08 14.86
N GLN A 71 1.31 -10.99 15.07
CA GLN A 71 2.54 -10.71 15.80
C GLN A 71 3.64 -10.09 14.91
N GLN A 72 3.69 -10.46 13.63
CA GLN A 72 4.65 -9.90 12.68
C GLN A 72 4.22 -8.53 12.15
N ILE A 73 2.92 -8.29 11.96
CA ILE A 73 2.37 -7.03 11.46
C ILE A 73 2.91 -5.83 12.23
N PRO A 74 2.87 -5.73 13.58
CA PRO A 74 3.44 -4.59 14.30
C PRO A 74 4.95 -4.39 14.07
N ARG A 75 5.69 -5.48 13.88
CA ARG A 75 7.14 -5.45 13.60
C ARG A 75 7.43 -4.93 12.19
N ILE A 76 6.67 -5.44 11.22
CA ILE A 76 6.69 -4.98 9.83
C ILE A 76 6.29 -3.50 9.84
N TYR A 77 5.16 -3.17 10.46
CA TYR A 77 4.63 -1.81 10.59
C TYR A 77 5.70 -0.81 11.06
N ARG A 78 6.41 -1.08 12.15
CA ARG A 78 7.50 -0.20 12.62
C ARG A 78 8.68 -0.06 11.66
N THR A 79 8.86 -1.00 10.75
CA THR A 79 9.91 -0.93 9.71
C THR A 79 9.47 -0.03 8.56
N PHE A 80 8.18 -0.02 8.27
CA PHE A 80 7.58 0.79 7.20
C PHE A 80 7.21 2.21 7.68
N ASP A 81 6.60 2.34 8.86
CA ASP A 81 6.15 3.58 9.52
C ASP A 81 7.37 4.34 10.07
N ARG A 82 7.92 5.24 9.24
CA ARG A 82 9.12 6.00 9.60
C ARG A 82 8.78 7.17 10.49
N ASP A 83 7.58 7.73 10.33
CA ASP A 83 7.15 8.90 11.09
C ASP A 83 6.47 8.54 12.42
N ASN A 84 6.26 7.25 12.69
CA ASN A 84 5.52 6.71 13.84
C ASN A 84 4.11 7.31 13.94
N SER A 85 3.46 7.57 12.80
CA SER A 85 2.07 8.03 12.77
C SER A 85 1.10 6.94 13.23
N GLY A 86 1.50 5.66 13.18
CA GLY A 86 0.59 4.54 13.39
C GLY A 86 -0.31 4.27 12.19
N THR A 87 0.00 4.89 11.05
CA THR A 87 -0.62 4.70 9.74
C THR A 87 0.46 4.52 8.68
N LEU A 88 0.21 3.73 7.63
CA LEU A 88 1.15 3.58 6.52
C LEU A 88 0.66 4.35 5.31
N SER A 89 1.45 5.33 4.90
CA SER A 89 1.25 6.02 3.62
C SER A 89 1.73 5.15 2.45
N PHE A 90 1.19 5.39 1.26
CA PHE A 90 1.64 4.67 0.06
C PHE A 90 3.13 4.88 -0.22
N ASP A 91 3.67 6.06 0.09
CA ASP A 91 5.12 6.37 0.01
C ASP A 91 5.95 5.44 0.88
N GLU A 92 5.55 5.30 2.15
CA GLU A 92 6.24 4.52 3.16
C GLU A 92 6.19 3.04 2.82
N PHE A 93 5.05 2.58 2.30
CA PHE A 93 4.91 1.23 1.80
C PHE A 93 5.91 0.95 0.67
N LEU A 94 6.04 1.85 -0.30
CA LEU A 94 6.96 1.67 -1.43
C LEU A 94 8.43 1.82 -1.05
N SER A 95 8.75 2.73 -0.11
CA SER A 95 10.12 3.01 0.30
C SER A 95 10.79 1.84 1.07
N ALA A 96 10.01 0.84 1.47
CA ALA A 96 10.48 -0.33 2.20
C ALA A 96 10.14 -1.68 1.52
N VAL A 97 9.58 -1.66 0.30
CA VAL A 97 9.36 -2.83 -0.57
C VAL A 97 10.55 -3.07 -1.49
#